data_AF-A0A2E2QMW0-F1
#
_entry.id   AF-A0A2E2QMW0-F1
#
_cell.length_a   1.000
_cell.length_b   1.000
_cell.length_c   1.000
_cell.angle_alpha   90.00
_cell.angle_beta   90.00
_cell.angle_gamma   90.00
#
_symmetry.space_group_name_H-M   'P 1'
#
loop_
_entity.id
_entity.type
_entity.pdbx_description
1 polymer ?
#
loop_
_entity_poly.entity_id
_entity_poly.type
_entity_poly.pdbx_seq_one_letter_code
_entity_poly.pdbx_strand_id
1 'polypeptide(L)'
;MSRHERVWSCLMFIQTLPHEDDARMKFLPGRQVLATGSVVFEDETDARARSPLAARLFDIPGVKSVELGEDHVTIVKKPDEEQKTLWIQLKPMILAAIMDHYMSGMPVLNGEENAASASYSEEEQKIVDAIVDLVETRVKPQLQDDGGDVAFKSYDPADGVVVLEMDSSGLSTPAFGTQIKIENTVRHFVPEVQRVRFERMVDEEAVDTSDRPGLQTDEAEQIRVLLETRINPAIAAHGGYITLIDIQDQTAYVEMAGGCQGCGMADATLKQGVEVEIKSAVPMIERVLDVTDHAGGTNPYYVGY
;
A
#
# COMPACT_ATOMS: atom_id res chain seq x y z
N MET A 1 -32.89 -31.24 19.26
CA MET A 1 -32.02 -32.24 18.59
C MET A 1 -31.28 -31.49 17.50
N SER A 2 -29.97 -31.36 17.69
CA SER A 2 -29.04 -30.59 16.86
C SER A 2 -28.50 -31.45 15.70
N ARG A 3 -27.92 -30.75 14.72
CA ARG A 3 -27.09 -31.18 13.59
C ARG A 3 -27.83 -31.64 12.36
N HIS A 4 -27.84 -30.77 11.36
CA HIS A 4 -27.08 -31.05 10.15
C HIS A 4 -26.32 -29.80 9.74
N GLU A 5 -25.04 -29.80 10.10
CA GLU A 5 -24.08 -28.77 9.76
C GLU A 5 -23.70 -28.88 8.27
N ARG A 6 -23.58 -27.69 7.68
CA ARG A 6 -23.17 -27.32 6.34
C ARG A 6 -22.13 -28.26 5.72
N VAL A 7 -22.40 -28.68 4.47
CA VAL A 7 -21.44 -29.27 3.55
C VAL A 7 -20.29 -28.28 3.35
N TRP A 8 -19.07 -28.66 3.75
CA TRP A 8 -17.88 -27.84 3.60
C TRP A 8 -17.50 -27.73 2.13
N SER A 9 -17.48 -26.51 1.61
CA SER A 9 -16.82 -26.14 0.36
C SER A 9 -15.32 -26.27 0.56
N CYS A 10 -14.75 -27.41 0.18
CA CYS A 10 -13.31 -27.66 0.23
C CYS A 10 -12.73 -27.67 -1.19
N LEU A 11 -12.80 -26.53 -1.88
CA LEU A 11 -11.89 -26.22 -2.97
C LEU A 11 -11.02 -25.05 -2.51
N MET A 12 -9.82 -25.36 -2.05
CA MET A 12 -8.74 -24.37 -1.97
C MET A 12 -8.06 -24.37 -3.34
N PHE A 13 -8.15 -23.25 -4.07
CA PHE A 13 -7.52 -23.07 -5.38
C PHE A 13 -6.41 -22.04 -5.24
N ILE A 14 -5.17 -22.50 -5.29
CA ILE A 14 -4.00 -21.62 -5.17
C ILE A 14 -3.60 -21.16 -6.57
N GLN A 15 -3.62 -19.85 -6.82
CA GLN A 15 -3.12 -19.28 -8.08
C GLN A 15 -1.61 -19.04 -7.98
N THR A 16 -0.89 -19.21 -9.08
CA THR A 16 0.54 -18.87 -9.16
C THR A 16 0.76 -17.74 -10.13
N LEU A 17 1.38 -16.64 -9.68
CA LEU A 17 1.75 -15.51 -10.52
C LEU A 17 3.27 -15.51 -10.75
N PRO A 18 3.73 -15.39 -12.01
CA PRO A 18 5.14 -15.16 -12.29
C PRO A 18 5.55 -13.78 -11.79
N HIS A 19 6.82 -13.62 -11.43
CA HIS A 19 7.44 -12.34 -11.07
C HIS A 19 8.42 -11.94 -12.19
N GLU A 20 8.78 -10.65 -12.28
CA GLU A 20 9.81 -10.16 -13.21
C GLU A 20 11.20 -10.77 -12.95
N ASP A 21 11.41 -11.21 -11.71
CA ASP A 21 12.58 -11.97 -11.28
C ASP A 21 12.28 -13.47 -11.42
N ASP A 22 13.00 -14.14 -12.32
CA ASP A 22 12.91 -15.60 -12.56
C ASP A 22 13.21 -16.44 -11.30
N ALA A 23 13.89 -15.87 -10.30
CA ALA A 23 14.14 -16.52 -9.03
C ALA A 23 12.96 -16.41 -8.05
N ARG A 24 11.92 -15.61 -8.37
CA ARG A 24 10.81 -15.30 -7.47
C ARG A 24 9.46 -15.75 -8.04
N MET A 25 8.56 -16.17 -7.17
CA MET A 25 7.21 -16.56 -7.56
C MET A 25 6.20 -16.31 -6.46
N LYS A 26 5.06 -15.70 -6.82
CA LYS A 26 3.95 -15.39 -5.91
C LYS A 26 2.89 -16.48 -5.99
N PHE A 27 2.41 -16.93 -4.84
CA PHE A 27 1.36 -17.93 -4.66
C PHE A 27 0.21 -17.27 -3.91
N LEU A 28 -1.01 -17.37 -4.45
CA LEU A 28 -2.23 -16.77 -3.89
C LEU A 28 -3.12 -17.91 -3.35
N PRO A 29 -3.16 -18.17 -2.04
CA PRO A 29 -3.90 -19.29 -1.47
C PRO A 29 -5.43 -19.16 -1.56
N GLY A 30 -5.93 -17.97 -1.96
CA GLY A 30 -7.35 -17.63 -1.98
C GLY A 30 -7.94 -17.38 -0.58
N ARG A 31 -7.07 -17.13 0.40
CA ARG A 31 -7.40 -16.79 1.79
C ARG A 31 -6.36 -15.81 2.33
N GLN A 32 -6.76 -15.06 3.34
CA GLN A 32 -5.86 -14.21 4.10
C GLN A 32 -4.72 -15.05 4.72
N VAL A 33 -3.49 -14.58 4.52
CA VAL A 33 -2.24 -15.13 5.04
C VAL A 33 -1.84 -14.32 6.28
N LEU A 34 -1.73 -13.00 6.15
CA LEU A 34 -1.51 -12.07 7.26
C LEU A 34 -2.66 -11.06 7.38
N ALA A 35 -2.87 -10.53 8.58
CA ALA A 35 -3.86 -9.49 8.81
C ALA A 35 -3.51 -8.18 8.09
N THR A 36 -2.22 -7.78 8.15
CA THR A 36 -1.71 -6.55 7.54
C THR A 36 -0.21 -6.69 7.25
N GLY A 37 0.25 -6.06 6.17
CA GLY A 37 1.66 -5.95 5.82
C GLY A 37 2.28 -7.25 5.26
N SER A 38 3.61 -7.34 5.36
CA SER A 38 4.38 -8.48 4.87
C SER A 38 5.53 -8.81 5.82
N VAL A 39 5.83 -10.11 5.96
CA VAL A 39 6.95 -10.62 6.74
C VAL A 39 7.83 -11.48 5.85
N VAL A 40 9.10 -11.06 5.71
CA VAL A 40 10.13 -11.81 4.99
C VAL A 40 10.93 -12.67 5.97
N PHE A 41 11.16 -13.91 5.57
CA PHE A 41 11.99 -14.89 6.24
C PHE A 41 13.14 -15.26 5.30
N GLU A 42 14.37 -14.94 5.69
CA GLU A 42 15.59 -15.31 4.96
C GLU A 42 16.34 -16.47 5.62
N ASP A 43 16.04 -16.76 6.89
CA ASP A 43 16.68 -17.81 7.68
C ASP A 43 15.67 -18.85 8.17
N GLU A 44 16.08 -20.12 8.10
CA GLU A 44 15.27 -21.28 8.49
C GLU A 44 14.98 -21.33 10.00
N THR A 45 15.91 -20.85 10.84
CA THR A 45 15.75 -20.80 12.30
C THR A 45 14.68 -19.79 12.69
N ASP A 46 14.74 -18.60 12.09
CA ASP A 46 13.76 -17.54 12.29
C ASP A 46 12.36 -17.96 11.80
N ALA A 47 12.29 -18.56 10.60
CA ALA A 47 11.04 -19.11 10.07
C ALA A 47 10.40 -20.12 11.03
N ARG A 48 11.17 -21.05 11.58
CA ARG A 48 10.67 -22.05 12.55
C ARG A 48 10.22 -21.45 13.87
N ALA A 49 10.85 -20.37 14.32
CA ALA A 49 10.46 -19.69 15.54
C ALA A 49 9.13 -18.93 15.35
N ARG A 50 9.01 -18.17 14.26
CA ARG A 50 7.94 -17.19 14.07
C ARG A 50 6.79 -17.64 13.18
N SER A 51 6.92 -18.68 12.36
CA SER A 51 5.87 -19.06 11.40
C SER A 51 5.82 -20.56 11.10
N PRO A 52 4.76 -21.28 11.52
CA PRO A 52 4.55 -22.67 11.11
C PRO A 52 4.38 -22.84 9.60
N LEU A 53 3.87 -21.83 8.89
CA LEU A 53 3.78 -21.84 7.42
C LEU A 53 5.16 -21.69 6.78
N ALA A 54 5.94 -20.67 7.19
CA ALA A 54 7.27 -20.44 6.63
C ALA A 54 8.20 -21.62 6.92
N ALA A 55 8.14 -22.20 8.13
CA ALA A 55 8.90 -23.40 8.49
C ALA A 55 8.74 -24.54 7.46
N ARG A 56 7.48 -24.83 7.08
CA ARG A 56 7.15 -25.88 6.10
C ARG A 56 7.65 -25.56 4.70
N LEU A 57 7.64 -24.28 4.34
CA LEU A 57 8.13 -23.81 3.05
C LEU A 57 9.66 -23.88 2.99
N PHE A 58 10.35 -23.60 4.09
CA PHE A 58 11.80 -23.76 4.19
C PHE A 58 12.27 -25.23 4.17
N ASP A 59 11.44 -26.18 4.61
CA ASP A 59 11.75 -27.61 4.51
C ASP A 59 11.81 -28.10 3.04
N ILE A 60 11.32 -27.30 2.07
CA ILE A 60 11.38 -27.63 0.64
C ILE A 60 12.80 -27.34 0.11
N PRO A 61 13.52 -28.35 -0.41
CA PRO A 61 14.85 -28.15 -0.97
C PRO A 61 14.82 -27.16 -2.14
N GLY A 62 15.62 -26.12 -2.06
CA GLY A 62 15.74 -25.10 -3.10
C GLY A 62 15.06 -23.77 -2.79
N VAL A 63 14.33 -23.66 -1.67
CA VAL A 63 13.81 -22.38 -1.16
C VAL A 63 14.93 -21.59 -0.48
N LYS A 64 15.12 -20.33 -0.89
CA LYS A 64 16.10 -19.38 -0.32
C LYS A 64 15.44 -18.49 0.72
N SER A 65 14.31 -17.88 0.37
CA SER A 65 13.54 -17.03 1.28
C SER A 65 12.05 -17.19 1.03
N VAL A 66 11.27 -16.90 2.06
CA VAL A 66 9.82 -16.96 2.08
C VAL A 66 9.30 -15.62 2.56
N GLU A 67 8.36 -15.05 1.83
CA GLU A 67 7.65 -13.85 2.24
C GLU A 67 6.16 -14.18 2.39
N LEU A 68 5.58 -13.75 3.50
CA LEU A 68 4.17 -13.87 3.78
C LEU A 68 3.57 -12.47 3.70
N GLY A 69 2.73 -12.20 2.71
CA GLY A 69 1.95 -10.96 2.60
C GLY A 69 0.54 -11.14 3.16
N GLU A 70 -0.35 -10.18 2.89
CA GLU A 70 -1.73 -10.22 3.39
C GLU A 70 -2.55 -11.35 2.78
N ASP A 71 -2.43 -11.57 1.48
CA ASP A 71 -3.22 -12.54 0.70
C ASP A 71 -2.36 -13.54 -0.09
N HIS A 72 -1.04 -13.45 0.08
CA HIS A 72 -0.08 -14.15 -0.77
C HIS A 72 1.14 -14.67 -0.01
N VAL A 73 1.80 -15.63 -0.64
CA VAL A 73 3.08 -16.19 -0.22
C VAL A 73 4.04 -16.08 -1.38
N THR A 74 5.16 -15.39 -1.19
CA THR A 74 6.19 -15.24 -2.22
C THR A 74 7.41 -16.08 -1.86
N ILE A 75 7.92 -16.84 -2.83
CA ILE A 75 9.07 -17.72 -2.66
C ILE A 75 10.20 -17.24 -3.55
N VAL A 76 11.40 -17.12 -2.99
CA VAL A 76 12.64 -16.96 -3.76
C VAL A 76 13.39 -18.28 -3.74
N LYS A 77 13.79 -18.79 -4.91
CA LYS A 77 14.60 -20.01 -5.01
C LYS A 77 16.10 -19.71 -4.86
N LYS A 78 16.88 -20.69 -4.42
CA LYS A 78 18.34 -20.57 -4.34
C LYS A 78 18.94 -20.35 -5.74
N PRO A 79 19.97 -19.48 -5.87
CA PRO A 79 20.68 -19.31 -7.13
C PRO A 79 21.28 -20.64 -7.55
N ASP A 80 21.15 -20.96 -8.82
CA ASP A 80 21.42 -22.29 -9.33
C ASP A 80 22.54 -22.23 -10.36
N GLU A 81 23.74 -22.67 -9.96
CA GLU A 81 24.89 -22.76 -10.85
C GLU A 81 24.75 -23.92 -11.88
N GLU A 82 23.86 -24.90 -11.62
CA GLU A 82 23.72 -26.12 -12.43
C GLU A 82 22.31 -26.34 -13.03
N GLN A 83 21.40 -25.36 -12.91
CA GLN A 83 19.99 -25.44 -13.39
C GLN A 83 19.19 -26.66 -12.88
N LYS A 84 19.48 -27.17 -11.68
CA LYS A 84 18.77 -28.30 -11.05
C LYS A 84 17.46 -27.91 -10.35
N THR A 85 17.27 -26.64 -9.99
CA THR A 85 16.11 -26.10 -9.26
C THR A 85 15.17 -25.38 -10.23
N LEU A 86 14.36 -26.18 -10.92
CA LEU A 86 13.32 -25.69 -11.83
C LEU A 86 12.02 -25.46 -11.07
N TRP A 87 11.33 -24.36 -11.38
CA TRP A 87 9.99 -24.06 -10.83
C TRP A 87 8.98 -25.19 -11.05
N ILE A 88 9.16 -25.99 -12.10
CA ILE A 88 8.31 -27.16 -12.37
C ILE A 88 8.36 -28.22 -11.25
N GLN A 89 9.47 -28.29 -10.50
CA GLN A 89 9.65 -29.20 -9.37
C GLN A 89 9.27 -28.55 -8.05
N LEU A 90 9.60 -27.26 -7.87
CA LEU A 90 9.26 -26.51 -6.67
C LEU A 90 7.75 -26.26 -6.53
N LYS A 91 7.06 -25.91 -7.62
CA LYS A 91 5.63 -25.56 -7.61
C LYS A 91 4.76 -26.63 -6.93
N PRO A 92 4.80 -27.92 -7.33
CA PRO A 92 4.00 -28.94 -6.66
C PRO A 92 4.27 -29.07 -5.16
N MET A 93 5.53 -28.92 -4.73
CA MET A 93 5.92 -29.03 -3.32
C MET A 93 5.42 -27.84 -2.51
N ILE A 94 5.56 -26.63 -3.04
CA ILE A 94 5.09 -25.38 -2.41
C ILE A 94 3.56 -25.42 -2.26
N LEU A 95 2.86 -25.78 -3.33
CA LEU A 95 1.40 -25.93 -3.31
C LEU A 95 0.96 -26.93 -2.24
N ALA A 96 1.62 -28.09 -2.17
CA ALA A 96 1.34 -29.10 -1.14
C ALA A 96 1.60 -28.58 0.28
N ALA A 97 2.70 -27.88 0.52
CA ALA A 97 3.04 -27.33 1.83
C ALA A 97 2.03 -26.27 2.30
N ILE A 98 1.61 -25.38 1.41
CA ILE A 98 0.57 -24.38 1.70
C ILE A 98 -0.76 -25.07 2.00
N MET A 99 -1.19 -26.02 1.16
CA MET A 99 -2.43 -26.76 1.39
C MET A 99 -2.42 -27.50 2.73
N ASP A 100 -1.35 -28.23 3.03
CA ASP A 100 -1.23 -28.97 4.29
C ASP A 100 -1.25 -28.04 5.50
N HIS A 101 -0.67 -26.83 5.38
CA HIS A 101 -0.69 -25.85 6.47
C HIS A 101 -2.12 -25.41 6.78
N TYR A 102 -2.87 -24.97 5.77
CA TYR A 102 -4.25 -24.55 5.97
C TYR A 102 -5.19 -25.70 6.35
N MET A 103 -4.89 -26.94 5.95
CA MET A 103 -5.61 -28.13 6.40
C MET A 103 -5.30 -28.49 7.85
N SER A 104 -4.10 -28.19 8.34
CA SER A 104 -3.70 -28.44 9.73
C SER A 104 -4.38 -27.49 10.73
N GLY A 105 -4.85 -26.33 10.28
CA GLY A 105 -5.47 -25.32 11.13
C GLY A 105 -4.50 -24.61 12.09
N MET A 106 -3.18 -24.79 11.91
CA MET A 106 -2.17 -24.06 12.65
C MET A 106 -2.15 -22.57 12.25
N PRO A 107 -1.75 -21.67 13.16
CA PRO A 107 -1.62 -20.26 12.83
C PRO A 107 -0.48 -20.03 11.83
N VAL A 108 -0.61 -18.99 11.00
CA VAL A 108 0.43 -18.61 10.03
C VAL A 108 1.68 -18.06 10.74
N LEU A 109 1.50 -17.29 11.82
CA LEU A 109 2.56 -16.77 12.68
C LEU A 109 2.43 -17.28 14.13
N ASN A 110 3.55 -17.47 14.82
CA ASN A 110 3.62 -17.79 16.25
C ASN A 110 3.77 -16.48 17.03
N GLY A 111 2.70 -16.07 17.73
CA GLY A 111 2.65 -14.81 18.49
C GLY A 111 1.54 -13.89 18.00
N GLU A 112 1.00 -13.05 18.89
CA GLU A 112 0.03 -12.01 18.55
C GLU A 112 0.68 -10.93 17.66
N GLU A 113 -0.17 -10.32 16.84
CA GLU A 113 0.10 -9.45 15.68
C GLU A 113 1.12 -8.32 15.88
N ASN A 114 1.66 -7.85 14.73
CA ASN A 114 2.50 -6.67 14.50
C ASN A 114 4.00 -6.78 14.77
N ALA A 115 4.72 -7.23 13.75
CA ALA A 115 6.07 -6.74 13.45
C ALA A 115 6.37 -6.96 11.96
N ALA A 116 5.95 -5.98 11.15
CA ALA A 116 6.38 -5.86 9.76
C ALA A 116 7.93 -5.76 9.69
N SER A 117 8.52 -6.51 8.77
CA SER A 117 9.90 -7.00 8.85
C SER A 117 10.94 -6.07 8.22
N ALA A 118 11.98 -5.77 8.99
CA ALA A 118 13.37 -6.06 8.65
C ALA A 118 13.99 -6.77 9.87
N SER A 119 14.97 -7.69 9.71
CA SER A 119 15.70 -8.19 10.88
C SER A 119 16.62 -7.08 11.38
N TYR A 120 16.13 -6.28 12.32
CA TYR A 120 16.90 -5.21 12.94
C TYR A 120 17.94 -5.83 13.89
N SER A 121 19.16 -5.30 13.87
CA SER A 121 20.14 -5.52 14.94
C SER A 121 19.58 -5.03 16.28
N GLU A 122 20.20 -5.43 17.40
CA GLU A 122 19.75 -4.98 18.73
C GLU A 122 19.76 -3.45 18.90
N GLU A 123 20.57 -2.74 18.11
CA GLU A 123 20.63 -1.28 18.10
C GLU A 123 19.48 -0.70 17.26
N GLU A 124 19.24 -1.25 16.08
CA GLU A 124 18.14 -0.84 15.20
C GLU A 124 16.76 -1.18 15.79
N GLN A 125 16.65 -2.28 16.52
CA GLN A 125 15.40 -2.68 17.17
C GLN A 125 14.97 -1.63 18.21
N LYS A 126 15.92 -1.02 18.93
CA LYS A 126 15.61 0.08 19.87
C LYS A 126 15.08 1.31 19.15
N ILE A 127 15.55 1.57 17.93
CA ILE A 127 15.06 2.68 17.10
C ILE A 127 13.64 2.38 16.66
N VAL A 128 13.39 1.16 16.17
CA VAL A 128 12.05 0.71 15.73
C VAL A 128 11.07 0.74 16.88
N ASP A 129 11.43 0.22 18.05
CA ASP A 129 10.60 0.25 19.26
C ASP A 129 10.28 1.70 19.66
N ALA A 130 11.26 2.61 19.57
CA ALA A 130 11.05 4.03 19.84
C ALA A 130 10.12 4.70 18.81
N ILE A 131 10.22 4.34 17.53
CA ILE A 131 9.32 4.83 16.48
C ILE A 131 7.90 4.32 16.73
N VAL A 132 7.73 3.04 16.99
CA VAL A 132 6.42 2.42 17.24
C VAL A 132 5.76 3.05 18.47
N ASP A 133 6.49 3.18 19.58
CA ASP A 133 5.98 3.83 20.80
C ASP A 133 5.60 5.29 20.53
N LEU A 134 6.41 6.04 19.79
CA LEU A 134 6.10 7.43 19.43
C LEU A 134 4.84 7.53 18.56
N VAL A 135 4.67 6.62 17.60
CA VAL A 135 3.50 6.58 16.73
C VAL A 135 2.24 6.35 17.56
N GLU A 136 2.25 5.35 18.44
CA GLU A 136 1.11 5.01 19.30
C GLU A 136 0.79 6.09 20.34
N THR A 137 1.80 6.64 21.01
CA THR A 137 1.61 7.52 22.17
C THR A 137 1.42 8.99 21.78
N ARG A 138 1.86 9.40 20.59
CA ARG A 138 1.92 10.82 20.23
C ARG A 138 1.38 11.14 18.84
N VAL A 139 1.59 10.29 17.84
CA VAL A 139 1.13 10.56 16.48
C VAL A 139 -0.34 10.19 16.33
N LYS A 140 -0.75 8.98 16.71
CA LYS A 140 -2.15 8.53 16.68
C LYS A 140 -3.10 9.46 17.42
N PRO A 141 -2.83 9.92 18.66
CA PRO A 141 -3.73 10.84 19.36
C PRO A 141 -3.91 12.19 18.65
N GLN A 142 -2.89 12.67 17.92
CA GLN A 142 -3.00 13.91 17.15
C GLN A 142 -3.82 13.76 15.87
N LEU A 143 -3.90 12.55 15.33
CA LEU A 143 -4.67 12.24 14.12
C LEU A 143 -6.12 11.88 14.40
N GLN A 144 -6.43 11.37 15.61
CA GLN A 144 -7.80 11.10 16.04
C GLN A 144 -8.68 12.35 16.08
N ASP A 145 -8.10 13.53 16.34
CA ASP A 145 -8.81 14.82 16.26
C ASP A 145 -9.20 15.20 14.82
N ASP A 146 -8.44 14.71 13.83
CA ASP A 146 -8.63 14.97 12.40
C ASP A 146 -9.33 13.80 11.65
N GLY A 147 -9.72 12.74 12.37
CA GLY A 147 -10.46 11.60 11.82
C GLY A 147 -9.63 10.57 11.02
N GLY A 148 -8.31 10.59 11.16
CA GLY A 148 -7.40 9.63 10.51
C GLY A 148 -6.73 8.67 11.50
N ASP A 149 -6.28 7.51 11.01
CA ASP A 149 -5.42 6.59 11.76
C ASP A 149 -4.12 6.34 10.99
N VAL A 150 -3.05 6.02 11.73
CA VAL A 150 -1.73 5.75 11.17
C VAL A 150 -1.06 4.59 11.92
N ALA A 151 -0.44 3.69 11.19
CA ALA A 151 0.32 2.57 11.73
C ALA A 151 1.77 2.62 11.24
N PHE A 152 2.70 2.12 12.05
CA PHE A 152 4.07 1.90 11.60
C PHE A 152 4.13 0.69 10.66
N LYS A 153 4.78 0.85 9.50
CA LYS A 153 4.97 -0.21 8.51
C LYS A 153 6.41 -0.71 8.45
N SER A 154 7.39 0.17 8.27
CA SER A 154 8.80 -0.25 8.23
C SER A 154 9.78 0.89 8.53
N TYR A 155 11.04 0.51 8.81
CA TYR A 155 12.16 1.42 8.92
C TYR A 155 13.33 0.91 8.07
N ASP A 156 13.88 1.77 7.21
CA ASP A 156 15.11 1.50 6.47
C ASP A 156 16.29 2.19 7.19
N PRO A 157 17.19 1.43 7.84
CA PRO A 157 18.33 2.00 8.56
C PRO A 157 19.42 2.56 7.63
N ALA A 158 19.50 2.12 6.37
CA ALA A 158 20.50 2.64 5.42
C ALA A 158 20.19 4.09 5.03
N ASP A 159 18.91 4.37 4.80
CA ASP A 159 18.42 5.68 4.38
C ASP A 159 17.77 6.52 5.50
N GLY A 160 17.55 5.91 6.67
CA GLY A 160 16.82 6.52 7.79
C GLY A 160 15.35 6.81 7.46
N VAL A 161 14.67 5.91 6.74
CA VAL A 161 13.32 6.14 6.22
C VAL A 161 12.32 5.38 7.05
N VAL A 162 11.32 6.08 7.59
CA VAL A 162 10.16 5.43 8.21
C VAL A 162 9.03 5.40 7.21
N VAL A 163 8.42 4.23 7.04
CA VAL A 163 7.16 4.07 6.30
C VAL A 163 6.03 3.94 7.31
N LEU A 164 5.06 4.84 7.19
CA LEU A 164 3.82 4.81 7.96
C LEU A 164 2.66 4.50 7.03
N GLU A 165 1.78 3.60 7.45
CA GLU A 165 0.57 3.22 6.72
C GLU A 165 -0.64 3.96 7.27
N MET A 166 -1.57 4.33 6.41
CA MET A 166 -2.72 5.15 6.76
C MET A 166 -4.02 4.39 6.54
N ASP A 167 -4.88 4.34 7.56
CA ASP A 167 -6.24 3.81 7.39
C ASP A 167 -7.07 4.81 6.58
N SER A 168 -7.76 4.30 5.56
CA SER A 168 -8.61 5.08 4.65
C SER A 168 -10.04 5.24 5.16
N SER A 169 -10.38 4.69 6.34
CA SER A 169 -11.75 4.61 6.85
C SER A 169 -12.42 5.93 7.27
N GLY A 170 -11.81 7.09 7.01
CA GLY A 170 -12.30 8.37 7.51
C GLY A 170 -11.86 9.59 6.70
N LEU A 171 -12.30 9.70 5.44
CA LEU A 171 -12.44 10.96 4.70
C LEU A 171 -11.33 12.03 4.83
N SER A 172 -10.05 11.65 4.90
CA SER A 172 -8.93 12.53 4.50
C SER A 172 -7.60 11.82 4.67
N THR A 173 -6.82 11.76 3.58
CA THR A 173 -5.36 11.74 3.76
C THR A 173 -5.02 12.94 4.64
N PRO A 174 -4.22 12.82 5.71
CA PRO A 174 -3.79 13.97 6.47
C PRO A 174 -3.22 14.94 5.47
N ALA A 175 -3.74 16.17 5.49
CA ALA A 175 -3.26 17.22 4.64
C ALA A 175 -1.73 17.23 4.70
N PHE A 176 -1.06 17.52 3.59
CA PHE A 176 0.41 17.52 3.52
C PHE A 176 1.06 18.27 4.70
N GLY A 177 0.41 19.33 5.21
CA GLY A 177 0.82 20.02 6.43
C GLY A 177 0.81 19.17 7.72
N THR A 178 -0.14 18.26 7.88
CA THR A 178 -0.18 17.28 8.98
C THR A 178 0.91 16.22 8.79
N GLN A 179 1.15 15.73 7.58
CA GLN A 179 2.27 14.82 7.28
C GLN A 179 3.62 15.46 7.66
N ILE A 180 3.84 16.73 7.30
CA ILE A 180 5.05 17.48 7.69
C ILE A 180 5.18 17.60 9.21
N LYS A 181 4.07 17.84 9.94
CA LYS A 181 4.09 17.90 11.42
C LYS A 181 4.48 16.55 12.02
N ILE A 182 3.95 15.46 11.48
CA ILE A 182 4.28 14.10 11.91
C ILE A 182 5.74 13.81 11.64
N GLU A 183 6.23 14.06 10.42
CA GLU A 183 7.63 13.89 10.06
C GLU A 183 8.55 14.70 11.00
N ASN A 184 8.24 15.98 11.24
CA ASN A 184 9.00 16.81 12.18
C ASN A 184 8.99 16.28 13.60
N THR A 185 7.85 15.73 14.04
CA THR A 185 7.72 15.11 15.37
C THR A 185 8.59 13.86 15.44
N VAL A 186 8.48 12.95 14.47
CA VAL A 186 9.29 11.72 14.41
C VAL A 186 10.78 12.05 14.43
N ARG A 187 11.25 12.97 13.58
CA ARG A 187 12.66 13.40 13.53
C ARG A 187 13.15 14.06 14.81
N HIS A 188 12.26 14.72 15.56
CA HIS A 188 12.62 15.35 16.83
C HIS A 188 12.91 14.32 17.93
N PHE A 189 12.12 13.24 17.97
CA PHE A 189 12.22 12.21 19.00
C PHE A 189 13.15 11.06 18.60
N VAL A 190 13.32 10.81 17.30
CA VAL A 190 14.18 9.77 16.72
C VAL A 190 15.08 10.41 15.66
N PRO A 191 16.26 10.97 16.05
CA PRO A 191 17.14 11.70 15.14
C PRO A 191 17.78 10.83 14.04
N GLU A 192 17.73 9.50 14.18
CA GLU A 192 18.14 8.52 13.18
C GLU A 192 17.17 8.44 11.99
N VAL A 193 15.98 9.02 12.12
CA VAL A 193 15.01 9.16 11.03
C VAL A 193 15.33 10.42 10.23
N GLN A 194 15.56 10.26 8.94
CA GLN A 194 15.80 11.35 8.00
C GLN A 194 14.52 11.84 7.32
N ARG A 195 13.59 10.93 7.02
CA ARG A 195 12.32 11.21 6.33
C ARG A 195 11.23 10.22 6.73
N VAL A 196 9.97 10.62 6.59
CA VAL A 196 8.80 9.76 6.76
C VAL A 196 8.05 9.67 5.43
N ARG A 197 7.78 8.46 4.96
CA ARG A 197 6.92 8.18 3.80
C ARG A 197 5.58 7.66 4.30
N PHE A 198 4.50 8.14 3.68
CA PHE A 198 3.15 7.71 4.00
C PHE A 198 2.61 6.86 2.85
N GLU A 199 2.20 5.63 3.16
CA GLU A 199 1.51 4.74 2.22
C GLU A 199 0.02 4.71 2.56
N ARG A 200 -0.84 4.79 1.54
CA ARG A 200 -2.29 4.68 1.72
C ARG A 200 -2.69 3.19 1.69
N MET A 201 -3.64 2.79 2.54
CA MET A 201 -4.50 1.66 2.19
C MET A 201 -5.25 2.03 0.91
N VAL A 202 -4.76 1.55 -0.22
CA VAL A 202 -5.56 1.35 -1.42
C VAL A 202 -5.79 -0.15 -1.40
N ASP A 203 -7.05 -0.58 -1.31
CA ASP A 203 -7.40 -1.95 -1.71
C ASP A 203 -6.69 -2.20 -3.05
N GLU A 204 -5.82 -3.21 -3.11
CA GLU A 204 -4.98 -3.51 -4.28
C GLU A 204 -5.83 -3.86 -5.52
N GLU A 205 -6.42 -2.86 -6.17
CA GLU A 205 -6.17 -2.67 -7.59
C GLU A 205 -4.98 -1.72 -7.66
N ALA A 206 -3.78 -2.30 -7.72
CA ALA A 206 -2.68 -1.61 -8.37
C ALA A 206 -3.24 -1.12 -9.73
N VAL A 207 -3.55 0.17 -9.83
CA VAL A 207 -3.65 0.80 -11.14
C VAL A 207 -2.26 0.66 -11.67
N ASP A 208 -2.08 -0.35 -12.50
CA ASP A 208 -0.86 -0.62 -13.22
C ASP A 208 -0.50 0.65 -14.00
N THR A 209 0.37 1.48 -13.43
CA THR A 209 0.83 2.72 -14.07
C THR A 209 1.84 2.42 -15.18
N SER A 210 2.22 1.14 -15.39
CA SER A 210 2.98 0.74 -16.57
C SER A 210 2.17 0.93 -17.87
N ASP A 211 0.83 0.90 -17.78
CA ASP A 211 -0.09 1.22 -18.88
C ASP A 211 -0.36 2.73 -19.02
N ARG A 212 0.20 3.60 -18.15
CA ARG A 212 0.03 5.06 -18.18
C ARG A 212 1.38 5.77 -18.06
N PRO A 213 2.21 5.76 -19.13
CA PRO A 213 3.54 6.37 -19.13
C PRO A 213 3.50 7.88 -18.78
N GLY A 214 2.38 8.54 -19.01
CA GLY A 214 2.14 9.94 -18.65
C GLY A 214 2.25 10.26 -17.16
N LEU A 215 2.01 9.29 -16.28
CA LEU A 215 2.10 9.49 -14.83
C LEU A 215 3.53 9.34 -14.28
N GLN A 216 4.47 8.86 -15.09
CA GLN A 216 5.86 8.62 -14.68
C GLN A 216 6.78 9.79 -15.02
N THR A 217 6.23 10.91 -15.52
CA THR A 217 7.01 12.06 -15.96
C THR A 217 7.21 13.08 -14.84
N ASP A 218 8.24 13.91 -14.95
CA ASP A 218 8.51 14.99 -14.00
C ASP A 218 7.35 16.00 -13.95
N GLU A 219 6.65 16.18 -15.07
CA GLU A 219 5.47 17.04 -15.15
C GLU A 219 4.32 16.49 -14.31
N ALA A 220 4.08 15.16 -14.35
CA ALA A 220 3.06 14.53 -13.52
C ALA A 220 3.33 14.74 -12.05
N GLU A 221 4.59 14.59 -11.63
CA GLU A 221 4.99 14.83 -10.25
C GLU A 221 4.79 16.31 -9.86
N GLN A 222 5.18 17.26 -10.72
CA GLN A 222 4.94 18.68 -10.47
C GLN A 222 3.46 19.02 -10.34
N ILE A 223 2.60 18.46 -11.19
CA ILE A 223 1.16 18.67 -11.11
C ILE A 223 0.59 18.06 -9.84
N ARG A 224 1.02 16.84 -9.45
CA ARG A 224 0.60 16.20 -8.19
C ARG A 224 0.94 17.06 -6.99
N VAL A 225 2.20 17.51 -6.90
CA VAL A 225 2.65 18.42 -5.83
C VAL A 225 1.83 19.71 -5.83
N LEU A 226 1.54 20.30 -6.99
CA LEU A 226 0.71 21.51 -7.06
C LEU A 226 -0.72 21.26 -6.57
N LEU A 227 -1.34 20.17 -7.05
CA LEU A 227 -2.69 19.79 -6.65
C LEU A 227 -2.77 19.62 -5.14
N GLU A 228 -1.79 18.96 -4.54
CA GLU A 228 -1.76 18.67 -3.10
C GLU A 228 -1.42 19.88 -2.23
N THR A 229 -0.47 20.71 -2.65
CA THR A 229 0.08 21.78 -1.81
C THR A 229 -0.65 23.11 -1.93
N ARG A 230 -1.37 23.34 -3.03
CA ARG A 230 -2.07 24.61 -3.28
C ARG A 230 -3.54 24.45 -3.59
N ILE A 231 -3.89 23.57 -4.52
CA ILE A 231 -5.25 23.52 -5.07
C ILE A 231 -6.21 22.82 -4.10
N ASN A 232 -5.89 21.58 -3.69
CA ASN A 232 -6.70 20.80 -2.75
C ASN A 232 -6.97 21.53 -1.44
N PRO A 233 -5.97 22.19 -0.79
CA PRO A 233 -6.23 23.00 0.39
C PRO A 233 -7.23 24.15 0.16
N ALA A 234 -7.22 24.77 -1.03
CA ALA A 234 -8.13 25.86 -1.37
C ALA A 234 -9.57 25.38 -1.61
N ILE A 235 -9.75 24.20 -2.24
CA ILE A 235 -11.08 23.65 -2.54
C ILE A 235 -11.66 22.78 -1.42
N ALA A 236 -10.83 22.31 -0.48
CA ALA A 236 -11.23 21.51 0.66
C ALA A 236 -12.26 22.22 1.55
N ALA A 237 -12.23 23.56 1.64
CA ALA A 237 -13.23 24.35 2.35
C ALA A 237 -14.66 24.17 1.82
N HIS A 238 -14.79 23.72 0.56
CA HIS A 238 -16.06 23.38 -0.08
C HIS A 238 -16.31 21.85 -0.11
N GLY A 239 -15.52 21.08 0.65
CA GLY A 239 -15.56 19.62 0.68
C GLY A 239 -15.12 18.96 -0.63
N GLY A 240 -14.47 19.71 -1.51
CA GLY A 240 -14.00 19.23 -2.81
C GLY A 240 -12.59 18.66 -2.76
N TYR A 241 -12.27 17.78 -3.70
CA TYR A 241 -10.94 17.23 -3.89
C TYR A 241 -10.68 17.00 -5.37
N ILE A 242 -9.42 17.11 -5.81
CA ILE A 242 -9.00 16.87 -7.19
C ILE A 242 -7.74 15.99 -7.23
N THR A 243 -7.70 15.05 -8.17
CA THR A 243 -6.58 14.12 -8.38
C THR A 243 -6.20 14.08 -9.86
N LEU A 244 -4.90 13.88 -10.13
CA LEU A 244 -4.39 13.64 -11.48
C LEU A 244 -4.56 12.15 -11.84
N ILE A 245 -5.26 11.89 -12.95
CA ILE A 245 -5.55 10.53 -13.45
C ILE A 245 -4.55 10.09 -14.52
N ASP A 246 -4.15 11.00 -15.41
CA ASP A 246 -3.19 10.73 -16.47
C ASP A 246 -2.67 12.03 -17.10
N ILE A 247 -1.57 11.94 -17.85
CA ILE A 247 -1.12 12.97 -18.78
C ILE A 247 -0.93 12.35 -20.15
N GLN A 248 -1.63 12.85 -21.16
CA GLN A 248 -1.39 12.43 -22.54
C GLN A 248 -1.07 13.66 -23.38
N ASP A 249 0.07 13.60 -24.05
CA ASP A 249 0.65 14.72 -24.79
C ASP A 249 0.79 15.98 -23.90
N GLN A 250 -0.02 16.99 -24.16
CA GLN A 250 -0.07 18.25 -23.41
C GLN A 250 -1.40 18.42 -22.65
N THR A 251 -2.10 17.32 -22.40
CA THR A 251 -3.39 17.32 -21.71
C THR A 251 -3.30 16.55 -20.40
N ALA A 252 -3.61 17.24 -19.29
CA ALA A 252 -3.76 16.60 -17.99
C ALA A 252 -5.21 16.19 -17.76
N TYR A 253 -5.42 14.92 -17.42
CA TYR A 253 -6.73 14.38 -17.08
C TYR A 253 -6.85 14.34 -15.57
N VAL A 254 -7.90 14.97 -15.04
CA VAL A 254 -8.13 15.10 -13.61
C VAL A 254 -9.50 14.59 -13.24
N GLU A 255 -9.61 14.03 -12.05
CA GLU A 255 -10.87 13.61 -11.45
C GLU A 255 -11.13 14.45 -10.22
N MET A 256 -12.38 14.86 -10.06
CA MET A 256 -12.85 15.68 -8.96
C MET A 256 -13.84 14.89 -8.10
N ALA A 257 -13.61 14.89 -6.81
CA ALA A 257 -14.42 14.18 -5.83
C ALA A 257 -15.05 15.13 -4.81
N GLY A 258 -15.97 14.58 -4.00
CA GLY A 258 -16.63 15.30 -2.92
C GLY A 258 -17.55 16.43 -3.40
N GLY A 259 -17.46 17.60 -2.77
CA GLY A 259 -18.26 18.77 -3.09
C GLY A 259 -18.11 19.25 -4.54
N CYS A 260 -16.96 18.98 -5.17
CA CYS A 260 -16.71 19.33 -6.58
C CYS A 260 -17.48 18.45 -7.57
N GLN A 261 -17.83 17.22 -7.17
CA GLN A 261 -18.47 16.24 -8.06
C GLN A 261 -19.88 16.67 -8.50
N GLY A 262 -20.64 17.34 -7.63
CA GLY A 262 -22.01 17.79 -7.88
C GLY A 262 -22.20 19.30 -7.94
N CYS A 263 -21.10 20.07 -7.97
CA CYS A 263 -21.18 21.53 -7.90
C CYS A 263 -21.46 22.13 -9.28
N GLY A 264 -22.54 22.89 -9.43
CA GLY A 264 -22.87 23.60 -10.68
C GLY A 264 -21.82 24.62 -11.16
N MET A 265 -20.82 24.92 -10.33
CA MET A 265 -19.68 25.79 -10.67
C MET A 265 -18.37 25.02 -10.86
N ALA A 266 -18.39 23.68 -10.83
CA ALA A 266 -17.17 22.87 -10.91
C ALA A 266 -16.37 23.15 -12.19
N ASP A 267 -17.06 23.29 -13.32
CA ASP A 267 -16.47 23.71 -14.61
C ASP A 267 -15.73 25.05 -14.53
N ALA A 268 -16.28 26.03 -13.80
CA ALA A 268 -15.68 27.34 -13.64
C ALA A 268 -14.45 27.27 -12.73
N THR A 269 -14.54 26.54 -11.61
CA THR A 269 -13.41 26.29 -10.70
C THR A 269 -12.25 25.60 -11.44
N LEU A 270 -12.57 24.62 -12.28
CA LEU A 270 -11.58 23.91 -13.08
C LEU A 270 -10.92 24.85 -14.10
N LYS A 271 -11.70 25.47 -14.99
CA LYS A 271 -11.16 26.28 -16.10
C LYS A 271 -10.53 27.60 -15.66
N GLN A 272 -11.08 28.23 -14.63
CA GLN A 272 -10.65 29.57 -14.20
C GLN A 272 -9.69 29.53 -13.01
N GLY A 273 -9.58 28.40 -12.32
CA GLY A 273 -8.69 28.22 -11.17
C GLY A 273 -7.62 27.17 -11.45
N VAL A 274 -8.02 25.89 -11.38
CA VAL A 274 -7.11 24.73 -11.44
C VAL A 274 -6.26 24.74 -12.71
N GLU A 275 -6.90 24.92 -13.87
CA GLU A 275 -6.21 24.92 -15.17
C GLU A 275 -5.20 26.07 -15.29
N VAL A 276 -5.51 27.24 -14.74
CA VAL A 276 -4.62 28.41 -14.75
C VAL A 276 -3.39 28.15 -13.89
N GLU A 277 -3.58 27.60 -12.68
CA GLU A 277 -2.48 27.25 -11.77
C GLU A 277 -1.58 26.16 -12.38
N ILE A 278 -2.17 25.09 -12.93
CA ILE A 278 -1.42 24.01 -13.58
C ILE A 278 -0.60 24.54 -14.74
N LYS A 279 -1.17 25.36 -15.62
CA LYS A 279 -0.45 25.98 -16.74
C LYS A 279 0.66 26.92 -16.29
N SER A 280 0.47 27.60 -15.17
CA SER A 280 1.49 28.49 -14.62
C SER A 280 2.67 27.72 -14.04
N ALA A 281 2.42 26.57 -13.41
CA ALA A 281 3.46 25.73 -12.82
C ALA A 281 4.15 24.85 -13.86
N VAL A 282 3.38 24.30 -14.81
CA VAL A 282 3.83 23.36 -15.85
C VAL A 282 3.39 23.90 -17.23
N PRO A 283 4.18 24.82 -17.83
CA PRO A 283 3.80 25.51 -19.07
C PRO A 283 3.62 24.62 -20.30
N MET A 284 4.10 23.37 -20.24
CA MET A 284 3.95 22.40 -21.33
C MET A 284 2.51 21.87 -21.44
N ILE A 285 1.72 21.93 -20.36
CA ILE A 285 0.31 21.52 -20.36
C ILE A 285 -0.53 22.60 -21.03
N GLU A 286 -1.20 22.24 -22.12
CA GLU A 286 -2.08 23.14 -22.87
C GLU A 286 -3.54 23.04 -22.43
N ARG A 287 -3.94 21.91 -21.83
CA ARG A 287 -5.33 21.62 -21.48
C ARG A 287 -5.43 20.81 -20.19
N VAL A 288 -6.48 21.06 -19.42
CA VAL A 288 -6.88 20.22 -18.30
C VAL A 288 -8.31 19.74 -18.55
N LEU A 289 -8.53 18.42 -18.52
CA LEU A 289 -9.81 17.80 -18.79
C LEU A 289 -10.31 17.05 -17.57
N ASP A 290 -11.57 17.26 -17.26
CA ASP A 290 -12.29 16.55 -16.23
C ASP A 290 -12.81 15.20 -16.75
N VAL A 291 -12.52 14.12 -16.04
CA VAL A 291 -13.03 12.77 -16.33
C VAL A 291 -14.07 12.30 -15.32
N THR A 292 -14.49 13.17 -14.40
CA THR A 292 -15.43 12.84 -13.33
C THR A 292 -16.80 12.43 -13.87
N ASP A 293 -17.38 11.36 -13.32
CA ASP A 293 -18.81 11.08 -13.48
C ASP A 293 -19.65 12.01 -12.58
N HIS A 294 -20.00 13.17 -13.12
CA HIS A 294 -20.83 14.17 -12.46
C HIS A 294 -22.29 13.74 -12.24
N ALA A 295 -22.75 12.69 -12.92
CA ALA A 295 -24.09 12.15 -12.77
C ALA A 295 -24.15 10.95 -11.80
N GLY A 296 -23.01 10.30 -11.56
CA GLY A 296 -22.85 9.18 -10.63
C GLY A 296 -22.55 9.63 -9.19
N GLY A 297 -22.03 8.72 -8.35
CA GLY A 297 -21.48 9.06 -7.03
C GLY A 297 -22.48 9.44 -5.92
N THR A 298 -21.93 9.89 -4.79
CA THR A 298 -22.70 10.28 -3.59
C THR A 298 -23.23 11.71 -3.63
N ASN A 299 -22.77 12.53 -4.58
CA ASN A 299 -23.17 13.93 -4.73
C ASN A 299 -23.32 14.31 -6.22
N PRO A 300 -24.32 13.78 -6.93
CA PRO A 300 -24.53 14.05 -8.37
C PRO A 300 -25.02 15.47 -8.66
N TYR A 301 -24.76 15.97 -9.87
CA TYR A 301 -25.32 17.23 -10.37
C TYR A 301 -26.86 17.20 -10.30
N TYR A 302 -27.43 18.20 -9.62
CA TYR A 302 -28.88 18.39 -9.63
C TYR A 302 -29.31 19.00 -10.97
N VAL A 303 -29.84 18.18 -11.87
CA VAL A 303 -30.59 18.65 -13.03
C VAL A 303 -32.00 19.00 -12.57
N GLY A 304 -32.24 20.28 -12.28
CA GLY A 304 -33.58 20.80 -12.03
C GLY A 304 -34.46 20.56 -13.26
N TYR A 305 -35.57 19.84 -13.07
CA TYR A 305 -36.67 19.76 -14.04
C TYR A 305 -37.47 21.06 -14.08
#